data_AF-J0WVS4-F1
#
_entry.id   AF-J0WVS4-F1
#
_cell.length_a   1.000
_cell.length_b   1.000
_cell.length_c   1.000
_cell.angle_alpha   90.00
_cell.angle_beta   90.00
_cell.angle_gamma   90.00
#
_symmetry.space_group_name_H-M   'P 1'
#
loop_
_entity.id
_entity.type
_entity.pdbx_description
1 polymer ?
#
loop_
_entity_poly.entity_id
_entity_poly.type
_entity_poly.pdbx_seq_one_letter_code
_entity_poly.pdbx_strand_id
1 'polypeptide(L)'
;MSSWAQPTHAFVQAVSRRVESELHERVRRHFGAYAHGGLDTHIYSLVLSQVREHRRRLTAQLDELLESARVPVAIGGAYEHFFTIFRAHFRDASLAAQGHGATVSILRNGGGAAAEALEVLRTLGFPGDLTEADLLRLFPPKSREAERALDAMASVRAYYHVATQCFLDTAVQTTVAAFLNPLGRDLGAALVDGMDVGDQERATHWLSRAPGAQERKAELEHRRVRLQRGVDLLARLSFAR
;
A
#
# COMPACT_ATOMS: atom_id res chain seq x y z
N MET A 1 6.31 18.21 -11.26
CA MET A 1 5.82 17.47 -10.07
C MET A 1 4.37 17.77 -9.71
N SER A 2 3.70 18.71 -10.37
CA SER A 2 2.27 19.01 -10.19
C SER A 2 1.32 17.82 -10.43
N SER A 3 1.76 16.76 -11.12
CA SER A 3 0.94 15.58 -11.37
C SER A 3 0.85 14.58 -10.20
N TRP A 4 1.66 14.72 -9.14
CA TRP A 4 1.69 13.75 -8.04
C TRP A 4 0.65 14.04 -6.95
N ALA A 5 0.15 15.27 -6.87
CA ALA A 5 -0.85 15.65 -5.86
C ALA A 5 -2.15 14.85 -5.98
N GLN A 6 -2.70 14.72 -7.19
CA GLN A 6 -3.94 13.99 -7.41
C GLN A 6 -3.84 12.49 -7.03
N PRO A 7 -2.83 11.73 -7.48
CA PRO A 7 -2.60 10.37 -7.01
C PRO A 7 -2.45 10.26 -5.49
N THR A 8 -1.73 11.18 -4.85
CA THR A 8 -1.53 11.17 -3.39
C THR A 8 -2.84 11.37 -2.64
N HIS A 9 -3.67 12.34 -3.04
CA HIS A 9 -4.99 12.52 -2.43
C HIS A 9 -5.92 11.33 -2.70
N ALA A 10 -5.87 10.74 -3.91
CA ALA A 10 -6.64 9.54 -4.23
C ALA A 10 -6.23 8.36 -3.33
N PHE A 11 -4.93 8.19 -3.07
CA PHE A 11 -4.40 7.20 -2.15
C PHE A 11 -4.91 7.42 -0.71
N VAL A 12 -4.82 8.64 -0.18
CA VAL A 12 -5.36 8.97 1.16
C VAL A 12 -6.84 8.65 1.25
N GLN A 13 -7.62 9.02 0.22
CA GLN A 13 -9.05 8.72 0.18
C GLN A 13 -9.32 7.21 0.14
N ALA A 14 -8.56 6.45 -0.62
CA ALA A 14 -8.72 5.00 -0.73
C ALA A 14 -8.42 4.31 0.61
N VAL A 15 -7.32 4.67 1.26
CA VAL A 15 -6.95 4.15 2.58
C VAL A 15 -8.00 4.52 3.62
N SER A 16 -8.42 5.78 3.67
CA SER A 16 -9.44 6.25 4.60
C SER A 16 -10.76 5.50 4.42
N ARG A 17 -11.24 5.35 3.18
CA ARG A 17 -12.47 4.61 2.88
C ARG A 17 -12.38 3.15 3.32
N ARG A 18 -11.23 2.49 3.11
CA ARG A 18 -11.04 1.11 3.54
C ARG A 18 -11.10 1.00 5.07
N VAL A 19 -10.41 1.89 5.78
CA VAL A 19 -10.42 1.91 7.25
C VAL A 19 -11.81 2.23 7.80
N GLU A 20 -12.52 3.21 7.25
CA GLU A 20 -13.90 3.55 7.62
C GLU A 20 -14.83 2.33 7.45
N SER A 21 -14.74 1.61 6.33
CA SER A 21 -15.54 0.41 6.07
C SER A 21 -15.27 -0.71 7.08
N GLU A 22 -14.00 -0.99 7.36
CA GLU A 22 -13.60 -2.04 8.32
C GLU A 22 -14.06 -1.70 9.74
N LEU A 23 -13.93 -0.43 10.13
CA LEU A 23 -14.39 0.04 11.43
C LEU A 23 -15.92 0.03 11.54
N HIS A 24 -16.63 0.41 10.49
CA HIS A 24 -18.09 0.33 10.45
C HIS A 24 -18.57 -1.11 10.66
N GLU A 25 -17.97 -2.07 9.96
CA GLU A 25 -18.32 -3.48 10.12
C GLU A 25 -18.04 -3.98 11.54
N ARG A 26 -16.90 -3.60 12.13
CA ARG A 26 -16.58 -3.93 13.53
C ARG A 26 -17.57 -3.32 14.52
N VAL A 27 -17.92 -2.05 14.36
CA VAL A 27 -18.91 -1.39 15.23
C VAL A 27 -20.26 -2.09 15.13
N ARG A 28 -20.73 -2.37 13.91
CA ARG A 28 -21.98 -3.08 13.70
C ARG A 28 -21.96 -4.49 14.31
N ARG A 29 -20.84 -5.22 14.18
CA ARG A 29 -20.68 -6.58 14.73
C ARG A 29 -20.73 -6.60 16.25
N HIS A 30 -20.10 -5.63 16.92
CA HIS A 30 -20.00 -5.62 18.38
C HIS A 30 -21.15 -4.88 19.07
N PHE A 31 -21.67 -3.81 18.46
CA PHE A 31 -22.65 -2.92 19.08
C PHE A 31 -24.02 -2.94 18.40
N GLY A 32 -24.19 -3.63 17.27
CA GLY A 32 -25.46 -3.66 16.54
C GLY A 32 -26.64 -4.25 17.33
N ALA A 33 -26.37 -5.07 18.35
CA ALA A 33 -27.42 -5.56 19.28
C ALA A 33 -28.04 -4.45 20.14
N TYR A 34 -27.37 -3.31 20.25
CA TYR A 34 -27.77 -2.14 21.03
C TYR A 34 -28.21 -0.96 20.13
N ALA A 35 -28.53 -1.24 18.86
CA ALA A 35 -28.98 -0.22 17.92
C ALA A 35 -30.25 0.51 18.39
N HIS A 36 -31.10 -0.16 19.19
CA HIS A 36 -32.30 0.46 19.75
C HIS A 36 -31.99 1.62 20.70
N GLY A 37 -30.98 1.45 21.55
CA GLY A 37 -30.48 2.50 22.44
C GLY A 37 -29.57 3.53 21.76
N GLY A 38 -29.34 3.40 20.44
CA GLY A 38 -28.48 4.30 19.67
C GLY A 38 -26.98 4.19 19.95
N LEU A 39 -26.55 3.16 20.70
CA LEU A 39 -25.14 2.99 21.08
C LEU A 39 -24.23 2.75 19.86
N ASP A 40 -24.71 1.96 18.89
CA ASP A 40 -23.97 1.67 17.66
C ASP A 40 -23.70 2.94 16.84
N THR A 41 -24.71 3.80 16.72
CA THR A 41 -24.66 5.05 15.99
C THR A 41 -23.76 6.06 16.69
N HIS A 42 -23.86 6.14 18.03
CA HIS A 42 -22.99 7.01 18.84
C HIS A 42 -21.51 6.59 18.73
N ILE A 43 -21.21 5.31 18.96
CA ILE A 43 -19.85 4.78 18.81
C ILE A 43 -19.32 4.99 17.39
N TYR A 44 -20.13 4.70 16.37
CA TYR A 44 -19.73 4.92 14.99
C TYR A 44 -19.42 6.40 14.70
N SER A 45 -20.20 7.33 15.27
CA SER A 45 -19.94 8.76 15.13
C SER A 45 -18.60 9.19 15.75
N LEU A 46 -18.25 8.65 16.92
CA LEU A 46 -16.97 8.90 17.59
C LEU A 46 -15.80 8.36 16.78
N VAL A 47 -15.93 7.10 16.31
CA VAL A 47 -14.95 6.45 15.44
C VAL A 47 -14.74 7.27 14.16
N LEU A 48 -15.81 7.69 13.51
CA LEU A 48 -15.75 8.49 12.28
C LEU A 48 -15.11 9.86 12.51
N SER A 49 -15.35 10.47 13.67
CA SER A 49 -14.68 11.71 14.07
C SER A 49 -13.17 11.53 14.17
N GLN A 50 -12.70 10.47 14.83
CA GLN A 50 -11.27 10.15 14.95
C GLN A 50 -10.65 9.87 13.58
N VAL A 51 -11.31 9.08 12.73
CA VAL A 51 -10.81 8.80 11.37
C VAL A 51 -10.67 10.09 10.56
N ARG A 52 -11.66 10.99 10.62
CA ARG A 52 -11.60 12.29 9.92
C ARG A 52 -10.45 13.16 10.40
N GLU A 53 -10.21 13.20 11.71
CA GLU A 53 -9.12 13.98 12.31
C GLU A 53 -7.75 13.44 11.88
N HIS A 54 -7.50 12.13 12.04
CA HIS A 54 -6.24 11.54 11.61
C HIS A 54 -6.04 11.63 10.09
N ARG A 55 -7.12 11.54 9.29
CA ARG A 55 -7.05 11.75 7.83
C ARG A 55 -6.60 13.16 7.47
N ARG A 56 -7.08 14.19 8.18
CA ARG A 56 -6.64 15.58 7.97
C ARG A 56 -5.14 15.73 8.24
N ARG A 57 -4.66 15.15 9.34
CA ARG A 57 -3.22 15.15 9.69
C ARG A 57 -2.38 14.44 8.62
N LEU A 58 -2.82 13.27 8.15
CA LEU A 58 -2.14 12.55 7.08
C LEU A 58 -2.09 13.37 5.79
N THR A 59 -3.18 14.04 5.43
CA THR A 59 -3.24 14.87 4.22
C THR A 59 -2.23 16.03 4.33
N ALA A 60 -2.23 16.74 5.47
CA ALA A 60 -1.28 17.83 5.68
C ALA A 60 0.19 17.37 5.59
N GLN A 61 0.55 16.24 6.20
CA GLN A 61 1.92 15.72 6.13
C GLN A 61 2.31 15.25 4.73
N LEU A 62 1.39 14.67 3.97
CA LEU A 62 1.66 14.28 2.59
C LEU A 62 1.75 15.48 1.65
N ASP A 63 1.03 16.56 1.93
CA ASP A 63 1.17 17.83 1.20
C ASP A 63 2.55 18.46 1.48
N GLU A 64 3.02 18.45 2.73
CA GLU A 64 4.39 18.85 3.08
C GLU A 64 5.44 17.98 2.36
N LEU A 65 5.22 16.66 2.29
CA LEU A 65 6.08 15.74 1.55
C LEU A 65 6.10 16.08 0.04
N LEU A 66 4.94 16.40 -0.56
CA LEU A 66 4.85 16.82 -1.96
C LEU A 66 5.58 18.13 -2.23
N GLU A 67 5.53 19.09 -1.32
CA GLU A 67 6.27 20.34 -1.43
C GLU A 67 7.78 20.12 -1.31
N SER A 68 8.22 19.32 -0.34
CA SER A 68 9.65 18.99 -0.19
C SER A 68 10.21 18.19 -1.38
N ALA A 69 9.40 17.32 -1.99
CA ALA A 69 9.80 16.54 -3.17
C ALA A 69 10.12 17.41 -4.39
N ARG A 70 9.65 18.67 -4.45
CA ARG A 70 9.97 19.61 -5.54
C ARG A 70 11.46 19.93 -5.65
N VAL A 71 12.22 19.76 -4.57
CA VAL A 71 13.66 19.99 -4.54
C VAL A 71 14.37 18.70 -4.97
N PRO A 72 15.29 18.76 -5.96
CA PRO A 72 16.05 17.58 -6.36
C PRO A 72 16.79 16.93 -5.21
N VAL A 73 16.50 15.65 -4.97
CA VAL A 73 17.14 14.86 -3.91
C VAL A 73 18.56 14.48 -4.32
N ALA A 74 19.46 14.44 -3.33
CA ALA A 74 20.84 14.01 -3.51
C ALA A 74 20.90 12.62 -4.16
N ILE A 75 21.69 12.54 -5.22
CA ILE A 75 21.81 11.40 -6.10
C ILE A 75 22.74 10.36 -5.43
N GLY A 76 22.19 9.21 -5.03
CA GLY A 76 22.93 8.09 -4.43
C GLY A 76 23.19 6.93 -5.40
N GLY A 77 23.75 5.82 -4.90
CA GLY A 77 24.12 4.66 -5.73
C GLY A 77 22.97 4.02 -6.53
N ALA A 78 21.72 4.18 -6.08
CA ALA A 78 20.54 3.73 -6.84
C ALA A 78 20.38 4.47 -8.17
N TYR A 79 20.71 5.77 -8.23
CA TYR A 79 20.66 6.52 -9.47
C TYR A 79 21.66 5.99 -10.49
N GLU A 80 22.91 5.74 -10.10
CA GLU A 80 23.95 5.25 -11.01
C GLU A 80 23.57 3.90 -11.63
N HIS A 81 22.97 3.02 -10.80
CA HIS A 81 22.42 1.76 -11.26
C HIS A 81 21.34 1.96 -12.33
N PHE A 82 20.32 2.79 -12.06
CA PHE A 82 19.24 3.04 -13.01
C PHE A 82 19.68 3.85 -14.23
N PHE A 83 20.62 4.78 -14.08
CA PHE A 83 21.22 5.53 -15.16
C PHE A 83 21.87 4.57 -16.17
N THR A 84 22.65 3.61 -15.69
CA THR A 84 23.30 2.60 -16.53
C THR A 84 22.27 1.77 -17.30
N ILE A 85 21.19 1.32 -16.62
CA ILE A 85 20.11 0.55 -17.23
C ILE A 85 19.39 1.36 -18.32
N PHE A 86 18.96 2.59 -17.99
CA PHE A 86 18.21 3.41 -18.94
C PHE A 86 19.06 3.91 -20.09
N ARG A 87 20.35 4.19 -19.85
CA ARG A 87 21.31 4.54 -20.91
C ARG A 87 21.47 3.40 -21.90
N ALA A 88 21.64 2.17 -21.42
CA ALA A 88 21.70 1.00 -22.29
C ALA A 88 20.39 0.83 -23.09
N HIS A 89 19.24 0.95 -22.42
CA HIS A 89 17.93 0.84 -23.06
C HIS A 89 17.71 1.88 -24.17
N PHE A 90 17.99 3.17 -23.92
CA PHE A 90 17.82 4.22 -24.92
C PHE A 90 18.82 4.08 -26.07
N ARG A 91 20.03 3.60 -25.79
CA ARG A 91 21.01 3.28 -26.84
C ARG A 91 20.49 2.17 -27.75
N ASP A 92 19.94 1.09 -27.19
CA ASP A 92 19.38 0.00 -27.99
C ASP A 92 18.19 0.45 -28.82
N ALA A 93 17.29 1.24 -28.24
CA ALA A 93 16.14 1.80 -28.94
C ALA A 93 16.59 2.70 -30.12
N SER A 94 17.66 3.48 -29.92
CA SER A 94 18.25 4.29 -30.99
C SER A 94 18.85 3.42 -32.10
N LEU A 95 19.58 2.37 -31.76
CA LEU A 95 20.15 1.43 -32.73
C LEU A 95 19.06 0.67 -33.50
N ALA A 96 17.98 0.28 -32.82
CA ALA A 96 16.82 -0.34 -33.45
C ALA A 96 16.14 0.61 -34.46
N ALA A 97 15.95 1.89 -34.10
CA ALA A 97 15.41 2.91 -34.99
C ALA A 97 16.33 3.19 -36.21
N GLN A 98 17.62 2.87 -36.10
CA GLN A 98 18.59 2.97 -37.20
C GLN A 98 18.67 1.71 -38.07
N GLY A 99 17.88 0.67 -37.77
CA GLY A 99 17.86 -0.59 -38.51
C GLY A 99 18.80 -1.67 -37.98
N HIS A 100 19.51 -1.42 -36.87
CA HIS A 100 20.46 -2.37 -36.28
C HIS A 100 19.84 -3.27 -35.20
N GLY A 101 18.52 -3.23 -34.99
CA GLY A 101 17.85 -3.90 -33.87
C GLY A 101 18.05 -5.42 -33.85
N ALA A 102 17.96 -6.08 -35.01
CA ALA A 102 18.19 -7.52 -35.13
C ALA A 102 19.64 -7.90 -34.79
N THR A 103 20.61 -7.14 -35.28
CA THR A 103 22.05 -7.34 -35.01
C THR A 103 22.37 -7.14 -33.54
N VAL A 104 21.85 -6.08 -32.91
CA VAL A 104 22.04 -5.82 -31.47
C VAL A 104 21.44 -6.93 -30.61
N SER A 105 20.26 -7.46 -30.99
CA SER A 105 19.65 -8.58 -30.27
C SER A 105 20.48 -9.86 -30.37
N ILE A 106 21.07 -10.15 -31.54
CA ILE A 106 21.93 -11.32 -31.74
C ILE A 106 23.21 -11.19 -30.90
N LEU A 107 23.81 -10.00 -30.88
CA LEU A 107 25.04 -9.72 -30.13
C LEU A 107 24.84 -9.72 -28.61
N ARG A 108 23.63 -9.47 -28.09
CA ARG A 108 23.36 -9.51 -26.64
C ARG A 108 22.92 -10.87 -26.13
N ASN A 109 22.29 -11.67 -27.00
CA ASN A 109 21.75 -12.98 -26.62
C ASN A 109 22.77 -14.11 -26.82
N GLY A 110 24.01 -13.82 -27.24
CA GLY A 110 25.04 -14.83 -27.47
C GLY A 110 24.70 -15.80 -28.60
N GLY A 111 24.28 -15.28 -29.75
CA GLY A 111 23.97 -16.11 -30.92
C GLY A 111 25.22 -16.68 -31.60
N GLY A 112 25.10 -17.83 -32.27
CA GLY A 112 26.21 -18.45 -33.01
C GLY A 112 26.90 -17.52 -34.01
N ALA A 113 26.15 -16.60 -34.62
CA ALA A 113 26.69 -15.58 -35.52
C ALA A 113 27.62 -14.56 -34.84
N ALA A 114 27.44 -14.28 -33.54
CA ALA A 114 28.33 -13.39 -32.78
C ALA A 114 29.67 -14.10 -32.47
N ALA A 115 29.61 -15.37 -32.11
CA ALA A 115 30.79 -16.21 -31.89
C ALA A 115 31.59 -16.41 -33.19
N GLU A 116 30.93 -16.68 -34.32
CA GLU A 116 31.55 -16.78 -35.64
C GLU A 116 32.27 -15.47 -36.03
N ALA A 117 31.63 -14.31 -35.81
CA ALA A 117 32.24 -13.01 -36.08
C ALA A 117 33.49 -12.74 -35.23
N LEU A 118 33.49 -13.13 -33.95
CA LEU A 118 34.65 -13.00 -33.06
C LEU A 118 35.81 -13.90 -33.49
N GLU A 119 35.54 -15.14 -33.91
CA GLU A 119 36.56 -16.05 -34.44
C GLU A 119 37.21 -15.51 -35.71
N VAL A 120 36.42 -14.95 -36.63
CA VAL A 120 36.96 -14.29 -37.83
C VAL A 120 37.84 -13.11 -37.44
N LEU A 121 37.44 -12.26 -36.49
CA LEU A 121 38.27 -11.15 -36.03
C LEU A 121 39.59 -11.63 -35.39
N ARG A 122 39.57 -12.72 -34.63
CA ARG A 122 40.79 -13.34 -34.07
C ARG A 122 41.74 -13.81 -35.16
N THR A 123 41.22 -14.47 -36.20
CA THR A 123 42.04 -14.92 -37.34
C THR A 123 42.66 -13.76 -38.14
N LEU A 124 42.02 -12.58 -38.11
CA LEU A 124 42.54 -11.35 -38.71
C LEU A 124 43.60 -10.64 -37.85
N GLY A 125 43.95 -11.19 -36.69
CA GLY A 125 45.01 -10.65 -35.81
C GLY A 125 44.52 -9.65 -34.77
N PHE A 126 43.21 -9.51 -34.56
CA PHE A 126 42.68 -8.75 -33.43
C PHE A 126 42.86 -9.52 -32.11
N PRO A 127 43.02 -8.81 -30.97
CA PRO A 127 43.36 -9.44 -29.71
C PRO A 127 42.23 -10.37 -29.21
N GLY A 128 42.63 -11.48 -28.58
CA GLY A 128 41.72 -12.58 -28.21
C GLY A 128 40.75 -12.28 -27.07
N ASP A 129 40.90 -11.14 -26.41
CA ASP A 129 40.07 -10.63 -25.31
C ASP A 129 38.80 -9.91 -25.78
N LEU A 130 38.59 -9.79 -27.10
CA LEU A 130 37.36 -9.24 -27.67
C LEU A 130 36.13 -10.05 -27.25
N THR A 131 35.15 -9.33 -26.70
CA THR A 131 33.86 -9.86 -26.27
C THR A 131 32.74 -9.41 -27.21
N GLU A 132 31.58 -10.07 -27.13
CA GLU A 132 30.37 -9.64 -27.87
C GLU A 132 29.96 -8.19 -27.52
N ALA A 133 30.27 -7.74 -26.30
CA ALA A 133 30.06 -6.37 -25.86
C ALA A 133 30.96 -5.36 -26.61
N ASP A 134 32.14 -5.78 -27.08
CA ASP A 134 33.03 -4.96 -27.88
C ASP A 134 32.51 -4.79 -29.31
N LEU A 135 31.83 -5.80 -29.86
CA LEU A 135 31.15 -5.69 -31.17
C LEU A 135 30.05 -4.63 -31.16
N LEU A 136 29.38 -4.42 -30.03
CA LEU A 136 28.39 -3.34 -29.88
C LEU A 136 29.01 -1.94 -29.94
N ARG A 137 30.33 -1.80 -29.73
CA ARG A 137 31.05 -0.53 -29.87
C ARG A 137 31.26 -0.12 -31.33
N LEU A 138 31.11 -1.04 -32.27
CA LEU A 138 31.18 -0.77 -33.72
C LEU A 138 30.01 0.07 -34.25
N PHE A 139 28.96 0.24 -33.44
CA PHE A 139 27.83 1.10 -33.73
C PHE A 139 27.89 2.37 -32.86
N PRO A 140 28.76 3.35 -33.20
CA PRO A 140 28.81 4.61 -32.48
C PRO A 140 27.52 5.41 -32.72
N PRO A 141 27.12 6.25 -31.76
CA PRO A 141 26.03 7.19 -31.99
C PRO A 141 26.37 8.11 -33.16
N LYS A 142 25.35 8.45 -33.96
CA LYS A 142 25.49 9.25 -35.19
C LYS A 142 26.16 10.62 -34.97
N SER A 143 26.07 11.18 -33.77
CA SER A 143 26.75 12.42 -33.38
C SER A 143 26.98 12.50 -31.87
N ARG A 144 27.93 13.34 -31.46
CA ARG A 144 28.18 13.67 -30.04
C ARG A 144 26.95 14.29 -29.35
N GLU A 145 26.12 14.99 -30.12
CA GLU A 145 24.87 15.58 -29.64
C GLU A 145 23.83 14.50 -29.36
N ALA A 146 23.73 13.48 -30.21
CA ALA A 146 22.86 12.34 -29.99
C ALA A 146 23.26 11.56 -28.72
N GLU A 147 24.56 11.39 -28.47
CA GLU A 147 25.06 10.76 -27.25
C GLU A 147 24.69 11.55 -25.99
N ARG A 148 24.89 12.86 -26.01
CA ARG A 148 24.47 13.76 -24.91
C ARG A 148 22.97 13.73 -24.67
N ALA A 149 22.17 13.63 -25.73
CA ALA A 149 20.72 13.52 -25.62
C ALA A 149 20.33 12.20 -24.94
N LEU A 150 20.95 11.07 -25.30
CA LEU A 150 20.71 9.78 -24.66
C LEU A 150 21.11 9.79 -23.18
N ASP A 151 22.23 10.42 -22.84
CA ASP A 151 22.67 10.58 -21.45
C ASP A 151 21.69 11.44 -20.65
N ALA A 152 21.20 12.55 -21.22
CA ALA A 152 20.19 13.39 -20.59
C ALA A 152 18.86 12.63 -20.40
N MET A 153 18.41 11.85 -21.39
CA MET A 153 17.22 11.01 -21.30
C MET A 153 17.36 9.97 -20.19
N ALA A 154 18.51 9.28 -20.14
CA ALA A 154 18.82 8.29 -19.10
C ALA A 154 18.87 8.92 -17.70
N SER A 155 19.52 10.07 -17.56
CA SER A 155 19.62 10.82 -16.31
C SER A 155 18.26 11.24 -15.78
N VAL A 156 17.44 11.89 -16.62
CA VAL A 156 16.09 12.31 -16.26
C VAL A 156 15.24 11.11 -15.86
N ARG A 157 15.31 10.01 -16.63
CA ARG A 157 14.55 8.80 -16.34
C ARG A 157 14.97 8.13 -15.03
N ALA A 158 16.28 8.01 -14.79
CA ALA A 158 16.83 7.45 -13.56
C ALA A 158 16.43 8.28 -12.35
N TYR A 159 16.55 9.61 -12.45
CA TYR A 159 16.13 10.53 -11.41
C TYR A 159 14.65 10.33 -11.05
N TYR A 160 13.75 10.37 -12.04
CA TYR A 160 12.32 10.20 -11.78
C TYR A 160 11.99 8.81 -11.23
N HIS A 161 12.71 7.77 -11.64
CA HIS A 161 12.51 6.42 -11.11
C HIS A 161 12.82 6.37 -9.61
N VAL A 162 14.01 6.84 -9.22
CA VAL A 162 14.43 6.86 -7.81
C VAL A 162 13.54 7.79 -6.98
N ALA A 163 13.26 9.00 -7.47
CA ALA A 163 12.40 9.95 -6.77
C ALA A 163 10.99 9.39 -6.53
N THR A 164 10.44 8.67 -7.52
CA THR A 164 9.12 8.03 -7.37
C THR A 164 9.16 6.94 -6.30
N GLN A 165 10.18 6.08 -6.31
CA GLN A 165 10.33 5.03 -5.30
C GLN A 165 10.46 5.61 -3.89
N CYS A 166 11.36 6.57 -3.69
CA CYS A 166 11.54 7.22 -2.39
C CYS A 166 10.25 7.90 -1.90
N PHE A 167 9.52 8.57 -2.80
CA PHE A 167 8.25 9.19 -2.45
C PHE A 167 7.21 8.16 -2.03
N LEU A 168 7.07 7.05 -2.77
CA LEU A 168 6.11 5.99 -2.43
C LEU A 168 6.42 5.36 -1.09
N ASP A 169 7.69 5.02 -0.84
CA ASP A 169 8.13 4.42 0.43
C ASP A 169 7.85 5.37 1.60
N THR A 170 8.16 6.65 1.43
CA THR A 170 7.92 7.67 2.47
C THR A 170 6.42 7.86 2.68
N ALA A 171 5.61 7.95 1.63
CA ALA A 171 4.17 8.15 1.74
C ALA A 171 3.47 6.98 2.47
N VAL A 172 3.89 5.75 2.21
CA VAL A 172 3.40 4.57 2.93
C VAL A 172 3.81 4.62 4.40
N GLN A 173 5.07 4.95 4.70
CA GLN A 173 5.54 5.09 6.08
C GLN A 173 4.79 6.20 6.84
N THR A 174 4.59 7.36 6.21
CA THR A 174 3.81 8.47 6.77
C THR A 174 2.37 8.04 7.05
N THR A 175 1.75 7.25 6.15
CA THR A 175 0.39 6.73 6.36
C THR A 175 0.32 5.83 7.59
N VAL A 176 1.28 4.93 7.77
CA VAL A 176 1.32 4.08 8.96
C VAL A 176 1.54 4.92 10.23
N ALA A 177 2.53 5.82 10.21
CA ALA A 177 2.93 6.58 11.39
C ALA A 177 1.92 7.67 11.81
N ALA A 178 1.26 8.31 10.86
CA ALA A 178 0.39 9.47 11.11
C ALA A 178 -1.09 9.15 11.13
N PHE A 179 -1.50 8.06 10.48
CA PHE A 179 -2.91 7.66 10.39
C PHE A 179 -3.19 6.37 11.15
N LEU A 180 -2.57 5.25 10.76
CA LEU A 180 -2.96 3.93 11.30
C LEU A 180 -2.55 3.73 12.76
N ASN A 181 -1.30 4.04 13.12
CA ASN A 181 -0.81 3.85 14.48
C ASN A 181 -1.50 4.78 15.49
N PRO A 182 -1.63 6.10 15.24
CA PRO A 182 -2.31 6.99 16.17
C PRO A 182 -3.80 6.65 16.29
N LEU A 183 -4.47 6.30 15.19
CA LEU A 183 -5.86 5.87 15.23
C LEU A 183 -6.03 4.64 16.14
N GLY A 184 -5.17 3.63 16.00
CA GLY A 184 -5.21 2.44 16.86
C GLY A 184 -4.99 2.74 18.35
N ARG A 185 -4.10 3.69 18.66
CA ARG A 185 -3.77 4.09 20.03
C ARG A 185 -4.85 4.99 20.66
N ASP A 186 -5.33 5.97 19.91
CA ASP A 186 -6.13 7.08 20.42
C ASP A 186 -7.63 6.72 20.43
N LEU A 187 -8.06 5.73 19.62
CA LEU A 187 -9.46 5.33 19.52
C LEU A 187 -10.04 4.81 20.85
N GLY A 188 -9.26 4.06 21.62
CA GLY A 188 -9.72 3.53 22.91
C GLY A 188 -10.07 4.64 23.90
N ALA A 189 -9.15 5.60 24.07
CA ALA A 189 -9.36 6.77 24.92
C ALA A 189 -10.53 7.62 24.40
N ALA A 190 -10.58 7.89 23.09
CA ALA A 190 -11.66 8.67 22.49
C ALA A 190 -13.04 8.04 22.67
N LEU A 191 -13.14 6.70 22.66
CA LEU A 191 -14.38 6.00 22.94
C LEU A 191 -14.77 6.10 24.42
N VAL A 192 -13.83 5.92 25.35
CA VAL A 192 -14.11 6.03 26.79
C VAL A 192 -14.56 7.45 27.13
N ASP A 193 -13.82 8.46 26.67
CA ASP A 193 -14.13 9.87 26.92
C ASP A 193 -15.44 10.28 26.24
N GLY A 194 -15.66 9.86 25.00
CA GLY A 194 -16.85 10.20 24.23
C GLY A 194 -18.11 9.45 24.66
N MET A 195 -17.98 8.34 25.37
CA MET A 195 -19.10 7.59 25.94
C MET A 195 -19.52 8.10 27.32
N ASP A 196 -18.82 9.04 27.96
CA ASP A 196 -19.28 9.64 29.23
C ASP A 196 -19.83 8.60 30.23
N VAL A 197 -19.07 7.51 30.44
CA VAL A 197 -19.52 6.27 31.13
C VAL A 197 -19.92 6.51 32.59
N GLY A 198 -19.65 7.71 33.13
CA GLY A 198 -20.07 8.14 34.46
C GLY A 198 -21.57 8.43 34.59
N ASP A 199 -22.29 8.67 33.48
CA ASP A 199 -23.73 8.93 33.50
C ASP A 199 -24.53 7.61 33.46
N GLN A 200 -25.08 7.24 34.62
CA GLN A 200 -25.84 6.00 34.78
C GLN A 200 -27.13 5.98 33.95
N GLU A 201 -27.78 7.12 33.72
CA GLU A 201 -29.01 7.18 32.92
C GLU A 201 -28.70 6.92 31.45
N ARG A 202 -27.64 7.55 30.92
CA ARG A 202 -27.16 7.31 29.55
C ARG A 202 -26.71 5.87 29.33
N ALA A 203 -25.95 5.31 30.28
CA ALA A 203 -25.52 3.92 30.20
C ALA A 203 -26.72 2.97 30.10
N THR A 204 -27.77 3.23 30.88
CA THR A 204 -29.00 2.43 30.86
C THR A 204 -29.74 2.57 29.52
N HIS A 205 -29.82 3.78 28.98
CA HIS A 205 -30.41 4.05 27.67
C HIS A 205 -29.66 3.32 26.54
N TRP A 206 -28.33 3.43 26.48
CA TRP A 206 -27.51 2.78 25.46
C TRP A 206 -27.58 1.26 25.49
N LEU A 207 -27.72 0.66 26.68
CA LEU A 207 -27.86 -0.78 26.84
C LEU A 207 -29.27 -1.30 26.55
N SER A 208 -30.23 -0.43 26.25
CA SER A 208 -31.57 -0.84 25.86
C SER A 208 -31.51 -1.68 24.57
N ARG A 209 -32.02 -2.91 24.68
CA ARG A 209 -32.11 -3.84 23.55
C ARG A 209 -33.50 -3.76 22.94
N ALA A 210 -33.62 -4.18 21.69
CA ALA A 210 -34.92 -4.29 21.04
C ALA A 210 -35.88 -5.17 21.88
N PRO A 211 -37.17 -4.79 22.00
CA PRO A 211 -38.13 -5.47 22.87
C PRO A 211 -38.25 -6.98 22.55
N GLY A 212 -38.27 -7.34 21.26
CA GLY A 212 -38.31 -8.75 20.84
C GLY A 212 -37.07 -9.57 21.26
N ALA A 213 -35.90 -8.95 21.44
CA ALA A 213 -34.71 -9.64 21.93
C ALA A 213 -34.78 -9.91 23.45
N GLN A 214 -35.41 -9.02 24.21
CA GLN A 214 -35.66 -9.22 25.63
C GLN A 214 -36.69 -10.33 25.87
N GLU A 215 -37.79 -10.32 25.10
CA GLU A 215 -38.82 -11.37 25.13
C GLU A 215 -38.23 -12.74 24.77
N ARG A 216 -37.44 -12.81 23.70
CA ARG A 216 -36.74 -14.04 23.29
C ARG A 216 -35.80 -14.54 24.37
N LYS A 217 -35.07 -13.64 25.04
CA LYS A 217 -34.17 -14.02 26.15
C LYS A 217 -34.98 -14.59 27.31
N ALA A 218 -36.07 -13.92 27.72
CA ALA A 218 -36.94 -14.39 28.79
C ALA A 218 -37.54 -15.77 28.46
N GLU A 219 -37.96 -15.98 27.21
CA GLU A 219 -38.46 -17.27 26.75
C GLU A 219 -37.39 -18.38 26.82
N LEU A 220 -36.17 -18.10 26.34
CA LEU A 220 -35.06 -19.04 26.38
C LEU A 220 -34.62 -19.36 27.82
N GLU A 221 -34.59 -18.36 28.70
CA GLU A 221 -34.29 -18.52 30.13
C GLU A 221 -35.34 -19.45 30.78
N HIS A 222 -36.63 -19.22 30.50
CA HIS A 222 -37.71 -20.06 30.99
C HIS A 222 -37.62 -21.49 30.47
N ARG A 223 -37.33 -21.68 29.18
CA ARG A 223 -37.10 -23.01 28.58
C ARG A 223 -35.91 -23.72 29.22
N ARG A 224 -34.79 -23.01 29.45
CA ARG A 224 -33.60 -23.54 30.12
C ARG A 224 -33.91 -24.02 31.53
N VAL A 225 -34.59 -23.20 32.34
CA VAL A 225 -34.97 -23.57 33.72
C VAL A 225 -35.86 -24.80 33.74
N ARG A 226 -36.84 -24.88 32.82
CA ARG A 226 -37.70 -26.07 32.69
C ARG A 226 -36.91 -27.33 32.34
N LEU A 227 -35.99 -27.24 31.38
CA LEU A 227 -35.16 -28.37 30.97
C LEU A 227 -34.22 -28.82 32.10
N GLN A 228 -33.61 -27.87 32.81
CA GLN A 228 -32.74 -28.19 33.95
C GLN A 228 -33.50 -28.96 35.03
N ARG A 229 -34.72 -28.51 35.38
CA ARG A 229 -35.58 -29.24 36.33
C ARG A 229 -35.91 -30.65 35.85
N GLY A 230 -36.16 -30.83 34.55
CA GLY A 230 -36.39 -32.15 33.97
C GLY A 230 -35.18 -33.06 34.08
N VAL A 231 -33.97 -32.54 33.80
CA VAL A 231 -32.70 -33.26 33.96
C VAL A 231 -32.48 -33.66 35.42
N ASP A 232 -32.68 -32.73 36.36
CA ASP A 232 -32.51 -33.00 37.79
C ASP A 232 -33.49 -34.07 38.30
N LEU A 233 -34.73 -34.08 37.80
CA LEU A 233 -35.72 -35.11 38.10
C LEU A 233 -35.32 -36.49 37.55
N LEU A 234 -34.85 -36.55 36.30
CA LEU A 234 -34.38 -37.80 35.70
C LEU A 234 -33.15 -38.34 36.43
N ALA A 235 -32.21 -37.48 36.82
CA ALA A 235 -31.06 -37.86 37.62
C ALA A 235 -31.50 -38.48 38.95
N ARG A 236 -32.46 -37.87 39.66
CA ARG A 236 -33.01 -38.43 40.91
C ARG A 236 -33.67 -39.80 40.71
N LEU A 237 -34.38 -39.99 39.60
CA LEU A 237 -35.02 -41.27 39.28
C LEU A 237 -34.01 -42.36 38.86
N SER A 238 -32.90 -41.99 38.23
CA SER A 238 -31.85 -42.94 37.84
C SER A 238 -30.98 -43.42 39.01
N PHE A 239 -30.89 -42.65 40.10
CA PHE A 239 -30.18 -43.04 41.34
C PHE A 239 -31.06 -43.77 42.36
N ALA A 240 -32.37 -43.91 42.09
CA ALA A 240 -33.32 -44.61 42.95
C ALA A 240 -33.61 -46.07 42.52
N ARG A 241 -32.81 -46.61 41.59
CA ARG A 241 -32.75 -48.03 41.21
C ARG A 241 -31.40 -48.60 41.63
#